data_AF-A0A965L202-F1
#
_entry.id   AF-A0A965L202-F1
#
_cell.length_a   1.000
_cell.length_b   1.000
_cell.length_c   1.000
_cell.angle_alpha   90.00
_cell.angle_beta   90.00
_cell.angle_gamma   90.00
#
_symmetry.space_group_name_H-M   'P 1'
#
loop_
_entity.id
_entity.type
_entity.pdbx_description
1 polymer ?
#
loop_
_entity_poly.entity_id
_entity_poly.type
_entity_poly.pdbx_seq_one_letter_code
_entity_poly.pdbx_strand_id
1 'polypeptide(L)'
;MRFFASHWSAGTAAVIGMAFLATGMPSVAQPASEGITLERPSRLKNLVPAEQLERAAQQQFAQMKRQASEKNALAADDHPQLIRLRAIAKRLMPHIGRWNSKAVNWPWEVQLFGSNAINAFCMPGGKIGFYTGILDRLKLTDDEVAMIMGHEMAHALREHS
;
A
#
# COMPACT_ATOMS: atom_id res chain seq x y z
N MET A 1 62.88 17.60 -39.84
CA MET A 1 63.17 18.10 -41.20
C MET A 1 61.84 18.50 -41.83
N ARG A 2 61.65 19.79 -42.12
CA ARG A 2 60.45 20.39 -42.74
C ARG A 2 60.29 19.90 -44.18
N PHE A 3 59.08 19.65 -44.68
CA PHE A 3 58.61 19.98 -46.05
C PHE A 3 57.06 19.95 -46.08
N PHE A 4 56.39 21.11 -46.28
CA PHE A 4 55.49 21.48 -47.41
C PHE A 4 54.13 20.72 -47.46
N ALA A 5 52.94 21.27 -47.77
CA ALA A 5 52.44 22.50 -48.41
C ALA A 5 50.93 22.61 -48.05
N SER A 6 50.40 23.72 -47.52
CA SER A 6 49.78 24.89 -48.19
C SER A 6 48.61 24.61 -49.16
N HIS A 7 47.42 24.99 -48.67
CA HIS A 7 46.33 25.75 -49.30
C HIS A 7 45.77 25.34 -50.68
N TRP A 8 44.49 24.96 -50.70
CA TRP A 8 43.55 25.38 -51.74
C TRP A 8 42.34 26.07 -51.07
N SER A 9 41.94 27.20 -51.63
CA SER A 9 40.97 28.16 -51.12
C SER A 9 39.57 27.98 -51.72
N ALA A 10 38.58 28.30 -50.89
CA ALA A 10 37.34 29.03 -51.19
C ALA A 10 36.43 28.54 -52.34
N GLY A 11 35.29 27.96 -51.94
CA GLY A 11 34.04 27.99 -52.68
C GLY A 11 32.92 28.45 -51.75
N THR A 12 32.61 29.74 -51.75
CA THR A 12 31.40 30.32 -51.14
C THR A 12 30.18 30.03 -52.01
N ALA A 13 29.17 29.38 -51.44
CA ALA A 13 27.79 29.48 -51.89
C ALA A 13 26.90 29.47 -50.64
N ALA A 14 26.22 30.59 -50.42
CA ALA A 14 25.24 30.80 -49.37
C ALA A 14 23.92 30.09 -49.77
N VAL A 15 23.03 29.69 -48.86
CA VAL A 15 22.00 30.54 -48.25
C VAL A 15 20.97 29.60 -47.57
N ILE A 16 20.44 30.05 -46.41
CA ILE A 16 19.18 29.65 -45.74
C ILE A 16 19.12 28.30 -45.00
N GLY A 17 18.95 28.40 -43.68
CA GLY A 17 18.56 27.29 -42.81
C GLY A 17 18.31 27.72 -41.36
N MET A 18 17.30 28.55 -41.14
CA MET A 18 16.50 28.74 -39.93
C MET A 18 17.15 28.56 -38.54
N ALA A 19 17.32 29.68 -37.83
CA ALA A 19 17.46 29.70 -36.37
C ALA A 19 16.13 29.25 -35.71
N PHE A 20 16.21 28.25 -34.83
CA PHE A 20 15.20 28.01 -33.79
C PHE A 20 15.89 28.13 -32.42
N LEU A 21 15.68 29.27 -31.78
CA LEU A 21 15.84 29.45 -30.34
C LEU A 21 14.46 29.23 -29.72
N ALA A 22 14.28 28.11 -29.02
CA ALA A 22 13.15 27.89 -28.11
C ALA A 22 13.64 27.20 -26.84
N THR A 23 13.97 28.04 -25.87
CA THR A 23 13.96 27.85 -24.40
C THR A 23 13.69 26.45 -23.86
N GLY A 24 14.71 25.85 -23.23
CA GLY A 24 14.55 24.66 -22.40
C GLY A 24 13.70 24.96 -21.18
N MET A 25 12.61 24.21 -21.01
CA MET A 25 11.88 24.16 -19.74
C MET A 25 12.64 23.23 -18.78
N PRO A 26 12.83 23.60 -17.50
CA PRO A 26 13.35 22.66 -16.53
C PRO A 26 12.30 21.56 -16.33
N SER A 27 12.67 20.34 -16.71
CA SER A 27 11.86 19.15 -16.44
C SER A 27 11.82 18.96 -14.92
N VAL A 28 10.71 19.30 -14.29
CA VAL A 28 10.48 18.98 -12.87
C VAL A 28 10.44 17.46 -12.79
N ALA A 29 11.51 16.86 -12.28
CA ALA A 29 11.57 15.43 -12.01
C ALA A 29 10.43 15.09 -11.04
N GLN A 30 9.42 14.36 -11.53
CA GLN A 30 8.44 13.75 -10.64
C GLN A 30 9.17 12.70 -9.80
N PRO A 31 8.91 12.63 -8.47
CA PRO A 31 9.51 11.58 -7.66
C PRO A 31 9.06 10.24 -8.22
N ALA A 32 10.04 9.42 -8.61
CA ALA A 32 9.79 8.06 -9.05
C ALA A 32 9.05 7.33 -7.93
N SER A 33 7.84 6.84 -8.21
CA SER A 33 7.13 5.97 -7.28
C SER A 33 7.93 4.67 -7.16
N GLU A 34 8.69 4.53 -6.08
CA GLU A 34 9.33 3.26 -5.69
C GLU A 34 8.25 2.23 -5.33
N GLY A 35 7.74 1.59 -6.38
CA GLY A 35 6.78 0.50 -6.31
C GLY A 35 6.99 -0.38 -7.53
N ILE A 36 7.19 -1.68 -7.30
CA ILE A 36 7.24 -2.67 -8.37
C ILE A 36 5.86 -2.69 -9.03
N THR A 37 5.81 -2.46 -10.35
CA THR A 37 4.58 -2.64 -11.15
C THR A 37 4.25 -4.13 -11.15
N LEU A 38 3.30 -4.52 -10.32
CA LEU A 38 2.84 -5.91 -10.23
C LEU A 38 1.98 -6.21 -11.47
N GLU A 39 2.25 -7.34 -12.13
CA GLU A 39 1.47 -7.76 -13.30
C GLU A 39 -0.02 -7.93 -12.98
N ARG A 40 -0.83 -7.79 -14.03
CA ARG A 40 -2.31 -7.77 -14.01
C ARG A 40 -2.88 -8.77 -12.99
N PRO A 41 -3.71 -8.32 -12.03
CA PRO A 41 -4.24 -9.24 -11.03
C PRO A 41 -5.22 -10.24 -11.68
N SER A 42 -5.24 -11.49 -11.19
CA SER A 42 -5.95 -12.64 -11.76
C SER A 42 -7.40 -12.34 -12.17
N ARG A 43 -7.84 -12.83 -13.35
CA ARG A 43 -9.21 -12.63 -13.88
C ARG A 43 -10.34 -13.15 -12.97
N LEU A 44 -10.03 -14.01 -11.99
CA LEU A 44 -10.97 -14.54 -11.00
C LEU A 44 -11.45 -13.47 -9.98
N LYS A 45 -10.72 -12.37 -9.79
CA LYS A 45 -11.08 -11.28 -8.87
C LYS A 45 -12.32 -10.47 -9.30
N ASN A 46 -12.72 -10.58 -10.56
CA ASN A 46 -13.85 -9.82 -11.13
C ASN A 46 -15.18 -10.60 -11.07
N LEU A 47 -15.20 -11.79 -10.46
CA LEU A 47 -16.40 -12.64 -10.44
C LEU A 47 -17.44 -12.17 -9.41
N VAL A 48 -17.00 -11.50 -8.34
CA VAL A 48 -17.88 -10.95 -7.30
C VAL A 48 -17.65 -9.45 -7.19
N PRO A 49 -18.69 -8.60 -7.22
CA PRO A 49 -18.55 -7.17 -7.02
C PRO A 49 -17.86 -6.85 -5.69
N ALA A 50 -16.87 -5.94 -5.72
CA ALA A 50 -16.10 -5.56 -4.53
C ALA A 50 -17.01 -5.11 -3.37
N GLU A 51 -18.06 -4.34 -3.67
CA GLU A 51 -19.02 -3.87 -2.66
C GLU A 51 -19.80 -5.01 -1.99
N GLN A 52 -20.04 -6.12 -2.71
CA GLN A 52 -20.68 -7.30 -2.11
C GLN A 52 -19.72 -8.03 -1.16
N LEU A 53 -18.45 -8.17 -1.54
CA LEU A 53 -17.42 -8.75 -0.68
C LEU A 53 -17.18 -7.91 0.57
N GLU A 54 -17.11 -6.58 0.44
CA GLU A 54 -16.98 -5.65 1.57
C GLU A 54 -18.17 -5.78 2.55
N ARG A 55 -19.41 -5.85 2.04
CA ARG A 55 -20.59 -6.06 2.90
C ARG A 55 -20.56 -7.42 3.61
N ALA A 56 -20.19 -8.49 2.91
CA ALA A 56 -20.06 -9.82 3.50
C ALA A 56 -18.97 -9.83 4.59
N ALA A 57 -17.83 -9.20 4.33
CA ALA A 57 -16.74 -9.06 5.29
C ALA A 57 -17.17 -8.29 6.54
N GLN A 58 -17.90 -7.18 6.38
CA GLN A 58 -18.46 -6.43 7.51
C GLN A 58 -19.40 -7.29 8.37
N GLN A 59 -20.30 -8.06 7.75
CA GLN A 59 -21.24 -8.94 8.45
C GLN A 59 -20.51 -10.05 9.20
N GLN A 60 -19.55 -10.71 8.56
CA GLN A 60 -18.74 -11.75 9.17
C GLN A 60 -17.92 -11.20 10.34
N PHE A 61 -17.27 -10.05 10.18
CA PHE A 61 -16.50 -9.44 11.26
C PHE A 61 -17.39 -9.07 12.45
N ALA A 62 -18.59 -8.52 12.20
CA ALA A 62 -19.56 -8.26 13.25
C ALA A 62 -19.99 -9.54 13.99
N GLN A 63 -20.18 -10.65 13.28
CA GLN A 63 -20.47 -11.95 13.89
C GLN A 63 -19.31 -12.45 14.76
N MET A 64 -18.07 -12.35 14.27
CA MET A 64 -16.88 -12.72 15.04
C MET A 64 -16.77 -11.91 16.34
N LYS A 65 -16.99 -10.58 16.28
CA LYS A 65 -17.01 -9.73 17.47
C LYS A 65 -18.07 -10.16 18.47
N ARG A 66 -19.31 -10.44 18.01
CA ARG A 66 -20.38 -10.92 18.90
C ARG A 66 -20.00 -12.23 19.59
N GLN A 67 -19.54 -13.21 18.83
CA GLN A 67 -19.11 -14.51 19.36
C GLN A 67 -17.95 -14.39 20.36
N ALA A 68 -16.99 -13.50 20.07
CA ALA A 68 -15.88 -13.24 20.98
C ALA A 68 -16.36 -12.52 22.25
N SER A 69 -17.24 -11.54 22.13
CA SER A 69 -17.84 -10.82 23.26
C SER A 69 -18.63 -11.75 24.18
N GLU A 70 -19.45 -12.66 23.62
CA GLU A 70 -20.19 -13.68 24.39
C GLU A 70 -19.28 -14.58 25.22
N LYS A 71 -18.04 -14.79 24.75
CA LYS A 71 -17.00 -15.57 25.43
C LYS A 71 -16.07 -14.74 26.31
N ASN A 72 -16.37 -13.45 26.51
CA ASN A 72 -15.47 -12.48 27.17
C ASN A 72 -14.05 -12.46 26.55
N ALA A 73 -13.97 -12.72 25.25
CA ALA A 73 -12.75 -12.84 24.47
C ALA A 73 -12.64 -11.74 23.41
N LEU A 74 -13.35 -10.63 23.56
CA LEU A 74 -13.14 -9.41 22.78
C LEU A 74 -12.54 -8.37 23.69
N ALA A 75 -11.38 -7.83 23.32
CA ALA A 75 -10.73 -6.79 24.11
C ALA A 75 -11.59 -5.52 24.16
N ALA A 76 -11.70 -4.92 25.34
CA ALA A 76 -12.32 -3.60 25.51
C ALA A 76 -11.50 -2.50 24.82
N ASP A 77 -12.15 -1.37 24.52
CA ASP A 77 -11.52 -0.27 23.78
C ASP A 77 -10.31 0.36 24.49
N ASP A 78 -10.24 0.23 25.81
CA ASP A 78 -9.14 0.70 26.67
C ASP A 78 -8.02 -0.34 26.86
N HIS A 79 -8.14 -1.53 26.25
CA HIS A 79 -7.13 -2.57 26.38
C HIS A 79 -5.77 -2.10 25.80
N PRO A 80 -4.66 -2.16 26.55
CA PRO A 80 -3.38 -1.57 26.14
C PRO A 80 -2.86 -2.08 24.79
N GLN A 81 -2.97 -3.40 24.53
CA GLN A 81 -2.55 -3.96 23.24
C GLN A 81 -3.47 -3.52 22.09
N LEU A 82 -4.76 -3.30 22.33
CA LEU A 82 -5.67 -2.83 21.29
C LEU A 82 -5.39 -1.37 20.94
N ILE A 83 -5.12 -0.53 21.95
CA ILE A 83 -4.66 0.85 21.76
C ILE A 83 -3.38 0.87 20.93
N ARG A 84 -2.39 0.02 21.28
CA ARG A 84 -1.14 -0.14 20.54
C ARG A 84 -1.37 -0.50 19.07
N LEU A 85 -2.21 -1.50 18.80
CA LEU A 85 -2.56 -1.92 17.44
C LEU A 85 -3.23 -0.79 16.65
N ARG A 86 -4.18 -0.08 17.25
CA ARG A 86 -4.86 1.07 16.62
C ARG A 86 -3.89 2.20 16.29
N ALA A 87 -2.91 2.46 17.17
CA ALA A 87 -1.87 3.44 16.91
C ALA A 87 -0.95 3.04 15.74
N ILE A 88 -0.59 1.76 15.62
CA ILE A 88 0.15 1.22 14.47
C ILE A 88 -0.67 1.35 13.18
N ALA A 89 -1.93 0.91 13.19
CA ALA A 89 -2.81 1.02 12.03
C ALA A 89 -2.92 2.47 11.53
N LYS A 90 -3.10 3.42 12.46
CA LYS A 90 -3.15 4.85 12.13
C LYS A 90 -1.89 5.36 11.43
N ARG A 91 -0.70 4.82 11.76
CA ARG A 91 0.56 5.15 11.08
C ARG A 91 0.64 4.55 9.67
N LEU A 92 0.00 3.40 9.44
CA LEU A 92 -0.01 2.72 8.13
C LEU A 92 -1.05 3.28 7.15
N MET A 93 -2.20 3.75 7.65
CA MET A 93 -3.33 4.23 6.83
C MET A 93 -2.97 5.27 5.75
N PRO A 94 -2.08 6.26 5.98
CA PRO A 94 -1.69 7.22 4.93
C PRO A 94 -1.06 6.58 3.67
N HIS A 95 -0.56 5.35 3.76
CA HIS A 95 0.16 4.69 2.68
C HIS A 95 -0.72 3.78 1.81
N ILE A 96 -1.98 3.55 2.18
CA ILE A 96 -2.85 2.57 1.50
C ILE A 96 -3.38 3.06 0.15
N GLY A 97 -3.60 4.38 0.01
CA GLY A 97 -4.27 4.97 -1.14
C GLY A 97 -3.54 4.77 -2.47
N ARG A 98 -2.21 4.58 -2.41
CA ARG A 98 -1.37 4.26 -3.57
C ARG A 98 -1.66 2.87 -4.15
N TRP A 99 -2.27 1.98 -3.36
CA TRP A 99 -2.56 0.59 -3.73
C TRP A 99 -4.04 0.38 -4.06
N ASN A 100 -4.94 1.02 -3.30
CA ASN A 100 -6.37 1.06 -3.59
C ASN A 100 -6.94 2.41 -3.14
N SER A 101 -7.38 3.23 -4.09
CA SER A 101 -7.93 4.56 -3.83
C SER A 101 -9.28 4.51 -3.09
N LYS A 102 -10.11 3.48 -3.29
CA LYS A 102 -11.36 3.28 -2.54
C LYS A 102 -11.09 3.02 -1.06
N ALA A 103 -9.99 2.33 -0.75
CA ALA A 103 -9.65 1.93 0.61
C ALA A 103 -9.35 3.10 1.55
N VAL A 104 -9.04 4.28 1.01
CA VAL A 104 -8.91 5.52 1.80
C VAL A 104 -10.19 5.85 2.58
N ASN A 105 -11.35 5.48 2.02
CA ASN A 105 -12.66 5.73 2.61
C ASN A 105 -13.27 4.51 3.29
N TRP A 106 -12.54 3.40 3.41
CA TRP A 106 -13.05 2.25 4.14
C TRP A 106 -13.24 2.58 5.62
N PRO A 107 -14.28 2.03 6.27
CA PRO A 107 -14.49 2.17 7.71
C PRO A 107 -13.54 1.24 8.47
N TRP A 108 -12.24 1.58 8.46
CA TRP A 108 -11.19 0.80 9.08
C TRP A 108 -11.46 0.55 10.56
N GLU A 109 -11.35 -0.71 10.95
CA GLU A 109 -11.64 -1.16 12.30
C GLU A 109 -10.60 -2.20 12.71
N VAL A 110 -9.99 -1.98 13.88
CA VAL A 110 -9.03 -2.91 14.47
C VAL A 110 -9.63 -3.47 15.75
N GLN A 111 -9.61 -4.79 15.89
CA GLN A 111 -10.05 -5.52 17.07
C GLN A 111 -9.03 -6.56 17.51
N LEU A 112 -8.99 -6.80 18.83
CA LEU A 112 -8.15 -7.81 19.45
C LEU A 112 -9.03 -8.90 20.06
N PHE A 113 -8.81 -10.12 19.60
CA PHE A 113 -9.56 -11.31 20.01
C PHE A 113 -8.72 -12.16 20.96
N GLY A 114 -9.27 -12.50 22.11
CA GLY A 114 -8.66 -13.43 23.07
C GLY A 114 -8.60 -14.83 22.47
N SER A 115 -7.40 -15.31 22.15
CA SER A 115 -7.16 -16.66 21.67
C SER A 115 -5.67 -16.98 21.73
N ASN A 116 -5.33 -18.25 21.94
CA ASN A 116 -3.96 -18.75 21.87
C ASN A 116 -3.41 -18.87 20.43
N ALA A 117 -4.24 -18.63 19.42
CA ALA A 117 -3.82 -18.66 18.03
C ALA A 117 -2.75 -17.60 17.75
N ILE A 118 -1.69 -17.99 17.04
CA ILE A 118 -0.66 -17.10 16.52
C ILE A 118 -1.13 -16.66 15.14
N ASN A 119 -2.03 -15.67 15.09
CA ASN A 119 -2.62 -15.23 13.83
C ASN A 119 -3.07 -13.76 13.87
N ALA A 120 -3.16 -13.15 12.70
CA ALA A 120 -3.77 -11.86 12.41
C ALA A 120 -4.41 -11.93 11.02
N PHE A 121 -5.37 -11.07 10.72
CA PHE A 121 -6.02 -11.03 9.42
C PHE A 121 -6.54 -9.63 9.09
N CYS A 122 -6.73 -9.36 7.80
CA CYS A 122 -7.45 -8.19 7.33
C CYS A 122 -8.47 -8.58 6.25
N MET A 123 -9.73 -8.23 6.45
CA MET A 123 -10.81 -8.47 5.49
C MET A 123 -11.06 -7.24 4.61
N PRO A 124 -11.68 -7.40 3.41
CA PRO A 124 -12.17 -6.30 2.60
C PRO A 124 -13.00 -5.30 3.40
N GLY A 125 -12.88 -4.00 3.08
CA GLY A 125 -13.55 -2.94 3.84
C GLY A 125 -12.85 -2.57 5.15
N GLY A 126 -11.59 -3.00 5.32
CA GLY A 126 -10.69 -2.52 6.37
C GLY A 126 -10.91 -3.14 7.75
N LYS A 127 -11.33 -4.41 7.82
CA LYS A 127 -11.57 -5.10 9.10
C LYS A 127 -10.36 -5.91 9.51
N ILE A 128 -9.59 -5.38 10.46
CA ILE A 128 -8.35 -5.97 10.96
C ILE A 128 -8.60 -6.68 12.28
N GLY A 129 -8.22 -7.95 12.37
CA GLY A 129 -8.27 -8.74 13.59
C GLY A 129 -6.90 -9.25 13.98
N PHE A 130 -6.53 -9.10 15.25
CA PHE A 130 -5.37 -9.76 15.86
C PHE A 130 -5.85 -10.71 16.94
N TYR A 131 -5.12 -11.81 17.15
CA TYR A 131 -5.33 -12.69 18.31
C TYR A 131 -4.27 -12.43 19.38
N THR A 132 -4.63 -12.45 20.66
CA THR A 132 -3.68 -12.21 21.76
C THR A 132 -2.46 -13.14 21.70
N GLY A 133 -2.64 -14.39 21.23
CA GLY A 133 -1.59 -15.38 21.08
C GLY A 133 -0.39 -14.93 20.22
N ILE A 134 -0.59 -14.15 19.15
CA ILE A 134 0.54 -13.66 18.34
C ILE A 134 1.39 -12.65 19.10
N LEU A 135 0.75 -11.78 19.89
CA LEU A 135 1.41 -10.72 20.65
C LEU A 135 2.09 -11.28 21.90
N ASP A 136 1.37 -12.14 22.63
CA ASP A 136 1.83 -12.65 23.92
C ASP A 136 2.93 -13.70 23.79
N ARG A 137 2.93 -14.50 22.72
CA ARG A 137 3.92 -15.58 22.53
C ARG A 137 5.17 -15.10 21.81
N LEU A 138 5.03 -14.24 20.80
CA LEU A 138 6.16 -13.81 19.98
C LEU A 138 6.84 -12.56 20.54
N LYS A 139 6.20 -11.82 21.47
CA LYS A 139 6.75 -10.62 22.12
C LYS A 139 7.26 -9.58 21.12
N LEU A 140 6.48 -9.37 20.07
CA LEU A 140 6.82 -8.52 18.93
C LEU A 140 6.96 -7.05 19.32
N THR A 141 7.98 -6.41 18.75
CA THR A 141 8.15 -4.96 18.71
C THR A 141 7.08 -4.28 17.86
N ASP A 142 6.96 -2.96 17.95
CA ASP A 142 5.98 -2.20 17.15
C ASP A 142 6.21 -2.34 15.65
N ASP A 143 7.47 -2.42 15.24
CA ASP A 143 7.84 -2.53 13.83
C ASP A 143 7.51 -3.91 13.27
N GLU A 144 7.70 -4.97 14.05
CA GLU A 144 7.30 -6.32 13.66
C GLU A 144 5.78 -6.48 13.61
N VAL A 145 5.04 -5.87 14.55
CA VAL A 145 3.58 -5.82 14.49
C VAL A 145 3.12 -5.02 13.26
N ALA A 146 3.79 -3.90 12.94
CA ALA A 146 3.50 -3.11 11.76
C ALA A 146 3.76 -3.89 10.46
N MET A 147 4.81 -4.72 10.42
CA MET A 147 5.10 -5.59 9.27
C MET A 147 3.98 -6.61 9.05
N ILE A 148 3.53 -7.29 10.11
CA ILE A 148 2.41 -8.25 10.03
C ILE A 148 1.13 -7.53 9.62
N MET A 149 0.79 -6.41 10.26
CA MET A 149 -0.40 -5.64 9.93
C MET A 149 -0.36 -5.15 8.47
N GLY A 150 0.78 -4.64 8.02
CA GLY A 150 0.98 -4.21 6.64
C GLY A 150 0.86 -5.35 5.62
N HIS A 151 1.36 -6.54 5.95
CA HIS A 151 1.17 -7.75 5.14
C HIS A 151 -0.32 -8.09 4.98
N GLU A 152 -1.06 -8.13 6.08
CA GLU A 152 -2.51 -8.40 6.05
C GLU A 152 -3.28 -7.33 5.29
N MET A 153 -2.96 -6.04 5.52
CA MET A 153 -3.57 -4.94 4.77
C MET A 153 -3.30 -5.07 3.27
N ALA A 154 -2.08 -5.46 2.87
CA ALA A 154 -1.73 -5.60 1.46
C ALA A 154 -2.55 -6.70 0.75
N HIS A 155 -2.84 -7.82 1.42
CA HIS A 155 -3.75 -8.85 0.90
C HIS A 155 -5.14 -8.27 0.63
N ALA A 156 -5.72 -7.59 1.63
CA ALA A 156 -7.03 -6.97 1.49
C ALA A 156 -7.06 -5.90 0.38
N LEU A 157 -5.99 -5.12 0.24
CA LEU A 157 -5.87 -4.05 -0.75
C LEU A 157 -5.61 -4.54 -2.18
N ARG A 158 -5.08 -5.75 -2.39
CA ARG A 158 -4.69 -6.22 -3.73
C ARG A 158 -5.55 -7.35 -4.27
N GLU A 159 -5.98 -8.26 -3.41
CA GLU A 159 -6.72 -9.45 -3.83
C GLU A 159 -8.21 -9.17 -4.04
N HIS A 160 -8.67 -8.02 -3.52
CA HIS A 160 -10.08 -7.64 -3.52
C HIS A 160 -10.32 -6.23 -4.13
N SER A 161 -9.40 -5.79 -4.99
CA SER A 161 -9.46 -4.55 -5.77
C SER A 161 -9.59 -4.78 -7.28
#